data_AF-A0A673M141-F1
#
_entry.id   AF-A0A673M141-F1
#
_cell.length_a   1.000
_cell.length_b   1.000
_cell.length_c   1.000
_cell.angle_alpha   90.00
_cell.angle_beta   90.00
_cell.angle_gamma   90.00
#
_symmetry.space_group_name_H-M   'P 1'
#
loop_
_entity.id
_entity.type
_entity.pdbx_description
1 polymer ?
#
loop_
_entity_poly.entity_id
_entity_poly.type
_entity_poly.pdbx_seq_one_letter_code
_entity_poly.pdbx_strand_id
1 'polypeptide(L)'
;MPSVHDWINNPLGIVDGLFAQSNSCPDWEKKIVEYFKEKLKLNDAHTWVPSLNDVPLHYLKPNSLVKFRCMIQDMFDPEFFMGVYETKDPTSNSKQVKCGKYKDITEGGQVDFNSRNTVTSERQTFYCVPIPGESQWVKESFAGASQARVVPSTSYVPNRHKRSYEEDDEMDTQPQQMKDGSQGAQSSTESHGNIEPKRQETEAPSHDSSPSHCTSSLDLNFSLPGEKGPACLVKVYEDWDSFKLNDMLEVFGILSVDPALSVIADEREASSLLDPTEGMETVEEQRVHSPPASLVPRLHMLYAQPLVHNNPLLPSSVLENNGDYLSSVLGELASIRAELLTYLTHVLLGDSLAAEYLILHLISNVYSRRDVLPLGKFTLNLSGCPHSSPFTEHLYKVIQQLVPSSYRLYMSLYNMNNQRMVPRKDYTANRLVSGTLQLANNTSLFLDETQLEQGQLDATGVRNITALGNLISWQKVDYDFNYHQMEFSCNINVLITSEGRSLLPSDCQVHLRPTLNPPNLEEYLSAVQVVQVPSQLNKYRIYLSVARALNYTISDEITKAVEEDFVEMRKDDPQSMSAEDLHRLLDVARLLSLSHGQNTLSRDGWMKAKQLEALRISRTPQQKCVNGNEP
;
A
#
# COMPACT_ATOMS: atom_id res chain seq x y z
N MET A 1 -34.25 -8.92 -21.26
CA MET A 1 -33.41 -9.64 -20.28
C MET A 1 -32.21 -8.77 -20.00
N PRO A 2 -31.95 -8.38 -18.74
CA PRO A 2 -30.78 -7.58 -18.43
C PRO A 2 -29.54 -8.40 -18.77
N SER A 3 -28.56 -7.75 -19.40
CA SER A 3 -27.36 -8.40 -19.90
C SER A 3 -26.47 -8.86 -18.75
N VAL A 4 -25.58 -9.83 -19.01
CA VAL A 4 -24.64 -10.41 -18.02
C VAL A 4 -23.77 -9.34 -17.31
N HIS A 5 -23.69 -8.12 -17.85
CA HIS A 5 -22.87 -7.00 -17.37
C HIS A 5 -23.64 -5.81 -16.78
N ASP A 6 -24.97 -5.89 -16.64
CA ASP A 6 -25.76 -4.73 -16.15
C ASP A 6 -25.42 -4.36 -14.70
N TRP A 7 -25.01 -5.34 -13.89
CA TRP A 7 -24.61 -5.12 -12.48
C TRP A 7 -23.26 -4.41 -12.30
N ILE A 8 -22.38 -4.45 -13.30
CA ILE A 8 -21.10 -3.73 -13.28
C ILE A 8 -21.28 -2.31 -13.82
N ASN A 9 -22.03 -2.15 -14.91
CA ASN A 9 -22.16 -0.87 -15.61
C ASN A 9 -23.27 0.03 -15.06
N ASN A 10 -24.22 -0.53 -14.29
CA ASN A 10 -25.30 0.19 -13.63
C ASN A 10 -25.73 -0.50 -12.31
N PRO A 11 -24.83 -0.58 -11.30
CA PRO A 11 -25.15 -1.14 -9.98
C PRO A 11 -26.28 -0.39 -9.26
N LEU A 12 -26.39 0.94 -9.45
CA LEU A 12 -27.45 1.75 -8.82
C LEU A 12 -28.85 1.31 -9.26
N GLY A 13 -29.05 0.93 -10.52
CA GLY A 13 -30.33 0.41 -10.98
C GLY A 13 -30.76 -0.89 -10.28
N ILE A 14 -29.79 -1.71 -9.84
CA ILE A 14 -30.07 -2.93 -9.07
C ILE A 14 -30.42 -2.57 -7.62
N VAL A 15 -29.69 -1.63 -7.02
CA VAL A 15 -29.99 -1.11 -5.68
C VAL A 15 -31.41 -0.56 -5.64
N ASP A 16 -31.77 0.31 -6.59
CA ASP A 16 -33.10 0.92 -6.69
C ASP A 16 -34.19 -0.15 -6.95
N GLY A 17 -33.88 -1.16 -7.78
CA GLY A 17 -34.79 -2.28 -8.05
C GLY A 17 -35.05 -3.19 -6.84
N LEU A 18 -34.02 -3.49 -6.05
CA LEU A 18 -34.14 -4.28 -4.81
C LEU A 18 -34.84 -3.49 -3.71
N PHE A 19 -34.59 -2.17 -3.63
CA PHE A 19 -35.29 -1.27 -2.72
C PHE A 19 -36.79 -1.17 -3.05
N ALA A 20 -37.15 -1.06 -4.34
CA ALA A 20 -38.55 -1.03 -4.76
C ALA A 20 -39.31 -2.34 -4.43
N GLN A 21 -38.61 -3.49 -4.44
CA GLN A 21 -39.19 -4.80 -4.12
C GLN A 21 -39.38 -5.03 -2.61
N SER A 22 -38.59 -4.34 -1.77
CA SER A 22 -38.57 -4.59 -0.32
C SER A 22 -39.62 -3.80 0.47
N ASN A 23 -40.39 -2.91 -0.16
CA ASN A 23 -41.44 -2.09 0.48
C ASN A 23 -41.00 -1.49 1.83
N SER A 24 -39.78 -0.96 1.92
CA SER A 24 -39.20 -0.33 3.13
C SER A 24 -38.89 -1.27 4.32
N CYS A 25 -38.78 -2.59 4.13
CA CYS A 25 -38.31 -3.50 5.19
C CYS A 25 -36.77 -3.43 5.32
N PRO A 26 -36.17 -3.14 6.50
CA PRO A 26 -34.75 -2.83 6.69
C PRO A 26 -33.76 -3.93 6.24
N ASP A 27 -34.21 -5.17 6.06
CA ASP A 27 -33.38 -6.28 5.55
C ASP A 27 -32.95 -6.13 4.08
N TRP A 28 -33.44 -5.11 3.38
CA TRP A 28 -33.08 -4.85 1.98
C TRP A 28 -31.59 -4.56 1.80
N GLU A 29 -30.94 -3.99 2.82
CA GLU A 29 -29.53 -3.57 2.79
C GLU A 29 -28.60 -4.79 2.78
N LYS A 30 -28.85 -5.73 3.71
CA LYS A 30 -28.14 -7.02 3.76
C LYS A 30 -28.31 -7.81 2.48
N LYS A 31 -29.52 -7.81 1.88
CA LYS A 31 -29.79 -8.48 0.61
C LYS A 31 -28.98 -7.90 -0.55
N ILE A 32 -28.71 -6.59 -0.56
CA ILE A 32 -27.86 -5.96 -1.57
C ILE A 32 -26.41 -6.44 -1.41
N VAL A 33 -25.88 -6.37 -0.19
CA VAL A 33 -24.51 -6.79 0.09
C VAL A 33 -24.33 -8.27 -0.23
N GLU A 34 -25.26 -9.12 0.18
CA GLU A 34 -25.27 -10.56 -0.14
C GLU A 34 -25.34 -10.81 -1.65
N TYR A 35 -26.21 -10.09 -2.38
CA TYR A 35 -26.31 -10.21 -3.84
C TYR A 35 -24.98 -9.92 -4.54
N PHE A 36 -24.33 -8.80 -4.21
CA PHE A 36 -23.03 -8.45 -4.80
C PHE A 36 -21.93 -9.42 -4.36
N LYS A 37 -21.93 -9.85 -3.10
CA LYS A 37 -20.96 -10.82 -2.57
C LYS A 37 -21.07 -12.18 -3.26
N GLU A 38 -22.28 -12.68 -3.48
CA GLU A 38 -22.50 -13.94 -4.21
C GLU A 38 -22.10 -13.81 -5.69
N LYS A 39 -22.44 -12.69 -6.32
CA LYS A 39 -22.08 -12.43 -7.73
C LYS A 39 -20.58 -12.32 -7.94
N LEU A 40 -19.85 -11.69 -7.01
CA LEU A 40 -18.39 -11.58 -7.07
C LEU A 40 -17.68 -12.93 -6.88
N LYS A 41 -18.29 -13.85 -6.11
CA LYS A 41 -17.78 -15.22 -5.91
C LYS A 41 -18.06 -16.14 -7.11
N LEU A 42 -19.14 -15.91 -7.84
CA LEU A 42 -19.50 -16.70 -9.01
C LEU A 42 -18.54 -16.43 -10.18
N ASN A 43 -17.95 -17.51 -10.73
CA ASN A 43 -17.16 -17.51 -11.98
C ASN A 43 -15.95 -16.54 -12.01
N ASP A 44 -15.29 -16.30 -10.89
CA ASP A 44 -14.17 -15.35 -10.80
C ASP A 44 -14.52 -13.94 -11.32
N ALA A 45 -15.77 -13.52 -11.15
CA ALA A 45 -16.27 -12.24 -11.64
C ALA A 45 -15.52 -11.01 -11.07
N HIS A 46 -14.79 -11.17 -9.96
CA HIS A 46 -13.86 -10.17 -9.43
C HIS A 46 -12.76 -9.75 -10.44
N THR A 47 -12.41 -10.61 -11.40
CA THR A 47 -11.47 -10.29 -12.48
C THR A 47 -12.09 -9.42 -13.59
N TRP A 48 -13.42 -9.40 -13.70
CA TRP A 48 -14.15 -8.62 -14.70
C TRP A 48 -14.42 -7.18 -14.23
N VAL A 49 -14.35 -6.93 -12.92
CA VAL A 49 -14.55 -5.61 -12.34
C VAL A 49 -13.30 -4.74 -12.61
N PRO A 50 -13.47 -3.53 -13.18
CA PRO A 50 -12.35 -2.64 -13.45
C PRO A 50 -11.70 -2.14 -12.16
N SER A 51 -10.37 -2.07 -12.16
CA SER A 51 -9.54 -1.69 -11.02
C SER A 51 -9.15 -0.22 -11.07
N LEU A 52 -9.38 0.51 -9.99
CA LEU A 52 -8.96 1.91 -9.85
C LEU A 52 -7.42 2.04 -9.87
N ASN A 53 -6.71 1.02 -9.39
CA ASN A 53 -5.24 1.00 -9.35
C ASN A 53 -4.61 0.96 -10.75
N ASP A 54 -5.28 0.30 -11.69
CA ASP A 54 -4.71 -0.02 -13.01
C ASP A 54 -5.29 0.88 -14.11
N VAL A 55 -6.56 1.30 -13.97
CA VAL A 55 -7.29 2.06 -14.98
C VAL A 55 -7.38 3.53 -14.56
N PRO A 56 -6.88 4.47 -15.39
CA PRO A 56 -7.07 5.89 -15.15
C PRO A 56 -8.55 6.29 -15.03
N LEU A 57 -8.84 7.24 -14.14
CA LEU A 57 -10.20 7.68 -13.82
C LEU A 57 -11.04 8.07 -15.04
N HIS A 58 -10.43 8.71 -16.04
CA HIS A 58 -11.13 9.19 -17.23
C HIS A 58 -11.63 8.07 -18.15
N TYR A 59 -11.15 6.83 -17.98
CA TYR A 59 -11.66 5.67 -18.71
C TYR A 59 -12.80 4.96 -17.96
N LEU A 60 -12.94 5.20 -16.65
CA LEU A 60 -13.98 4.59 -15.84
C LEU A 60 -15.29 5.33 -16.01
N LYS A 61 -16.36 4.58 -16.27
CA LYS A 61 -17.71 5.13 -16.35
C LYS A 61 -18.18 5.56 -14.95
N PRO A 62 -18.72 6.78 -14.77
CA PRO A 62 -19.36 7.17 -13.52
C PRO A 62 -20.51 6.24 -13.14
N ASN A 63 -20.75 6.09 -11.84
CA ASN A 63 -21.77 5.22 -11.25
C ASN A 63 -21.63 3.73 -11.63
N SER A 64 -20.44 3.31 -12.06
CA SER A 64 -20.11 1.90 -12.31
C SER A 64 -19.49 1.25 -11.09
N LEU A 65 -19.53 -0.08 -11.04
CA LEU A 65 -18.85 -0.88 -10.03
C LEU A 65 -17.36 -0.94 -10.36
N VAL A 66 -16.53 -0.53 -9.41
CA VAL A 66 -15.07 -0.59 -9.51
C VAL A 66 -14.50 -1.32 -8.30
N LYS A 67 -13.31 -1.89 -8.48
CA LYS A 67 -12.52 -2.44 -7.37
C LYS A 67 -11.33 -1.54 -7.09
N PHE A 68 -10.94 -1.45 -5.83
CA PHE A 68 -9.81 -0.65 -5.39
C PHE A 68 -9.03 -1.40 -4.31
N ARG A 69 -7.76 -1.70 -4.58
CA ARG A 69 -6.82 -2.26 -3.60
C ARG A 69 -6.11 -1.13 -2.90
N CYS A 70 -6.31 -1.00 -1.60
CA CYS A 70 -5.84 0.17 -0.85
C CYS A 70 -5.46 -0.12 0.59
N MET A 71 -4.80 0.85 1.20
CA MET A 71 -4.56 0.94 2.63
C MET A 71 -5.37 2.13 3.20
N ILE A 72 -6.01 1.94 4.35
CA ILE A 72 -6.66 3.05 5.06
C ILE A 72 -5.59 3.92 5.69
N GLN A 73 -5.50 5.18 5.27
CA GLN A 73 -4.52 6.14 5.77
C GLN A 73 -5.11 7.06 6.85
N ASP A 74 -6.35 7.52 6.67
CA ASP A 74 -7.02 8.43 7.60
C ASP A 74 -8.51 8.08 7.74
N MET A 75 -9.09 8.46 8.87
CA MET A 75 -10.50 8.31 9.18
C MET A 75 -11.06 9.69 9.50
N PHE A 76 -11.98 10.17 8.66
CA PHE A 76 -12.62 11.47 8.83
C PHE A 76 -13.81 11.40 9.79
N ASP A 77 -14.45 12.52 10.05
CA ASP A 77 -15.66 12.54 10.87
C ASP A 77 -16.84 11.93 10.08
N PRO A 78 -17.80 11.26 10.76
CA PRO A 78 -18.98 10.72 10.10
C PRO A 78 -19.81 11.78 9.38
N GLU A 79 -20.26 11.49 8.17
CA GLU A 79 -21.13 12.35 7.38
C GLU A 79 -22.60 11.94 7.59
N PHE A 80 -23.50 12.92 7.75
CA PHE A 80 -24.94 12.68 7.68
C PHE A 80 -25.43 12.73 6.23
N PHE A 81 -26.31 11.81 5.87
CA PHE A 81 -26.94 11.80 4.55
C PHE A 81 -28.39 11.35 4.64
N MET A 82 -29.16 11.60 3.58
CA MET A 82 -30.55 11.17 3.49
C MET A 82 -30.60 9.71 3.00
N GLY A 83 -30.79 8.77 3.92
CA GLY A 83 -30.85 7.33 3.60
C GLY A 83 -32.02 6.98 2.68
N VAL A 84 -33.20 7.48 3.02
CA VAL A 84 -34.42 7.40 2.19
C VAL A 84 -35.00 8.80 2.14
N TYR A 85 -35.40 9.26 0.95
CA TYR A 85 -36.00 10.59 0.78
C TYR A 85 -37.18 10.54 -0.17
N GLU A 86 -38.18 11.38 0.09
CA GLU A 86 -39.33 11.55 -0.77
C GLU A 86 -39.14 12.77 -1.67
N THR A 87 -39.26 12.56 -2.98
CA THR A 87 -39.16 13.61 -4.00
C THR A 87 -40.55 13.96 -4.51
N LYS A 88 -40.81 15.25 -4.68
CA LYS A 88 -41.96 15.74 -5.42
C LYS A 88 -41.51 16.17 -6.80
N ASP A 89 -42.07 15.55 -7.82
CA ASP A 89 -41.87 15.98 -9.19
C ASP A 89 -42.64 17.30 -9.41
N PRO A 90 -41.96 18.41 -9.78
CA PRO A 90 -42.60 19.72 -9.96
C PRO A 90 -43.65 19.72 -11.08
N THR A 91 -43.61 18.74 -11.99
CA THR A 91 -44.52 18.68 -13.15
C THR A 91 -45.73 17.77 -12.95
N SER A 92 -45.57 16.64 -12.25
CA SER A 92 -46.64 15.65 -12.04
C SER A 92 -47.24 15.66 -10.63
N ASN A 93 -46.64 16.38 -9.68
CA ASN A 93 -46.99 16.39 -8.25
C ASN A 93 -47.07 14.97 -7.62
N SER A 94 -46.46 13.98 -8.30
CA SER A 94 -46.35 12.61 -7.80
C SER A 94 -45.23 12.54 -6.78
N LYS A 95 -45.48 11.81 -5.71
CA LYS A 95 -44.50 11.55 -4.66
C LYS A 95 -43.80 10.23 -4.96
N GLN A 96 -42.47 10.26 -5.00
CA GLN A 96 -41.67 9.06 -5.17
C GLN A 96 -40.65 8.97 -4.03
N VAL A 97 -40.65 7.82 -3.36
CA VAL A 97 -39.64 7.47 -2.35
C VAL A 97 -38.42 6.91 -3.08
N LYS A 98 -37.25 7.50 -2.84
CA LYS A 98 -35.98 7.10 -3.44
C LYS A 98 -34.96 6.73 -2.37
N CYS A 99 -34.03 5.86 -2.76
CA CYS A 99 -32.87 5.50 -1.96
C CYS A 99 -31.76 6.53 -2.16
N GLY A 100 -31.20 7.05 -1.07
CA GLY A 100 -30.01 7.92 -1.07
C GLY A 100 -28.72 7.20 -0.68
N LYS A 101 -28.76 5.90 -0.37
CA LYS A 101 -27.54 5.09 -0.18
C LYS A 101 -26.77 4.97 -1.50
N TYR A 102 -25.45 4.92 -1.39
CA TYR A 102 -24.48 4.83 -2.49
C TYR A 102 -24.51 5.96 -3.52
N LYS A 103 -25.06 7.12 -3.14
CA LYS A 103 -25.09 8.35 -3.95
C LYS A 103 -24.56 9.52 -3.11
N ASP A 104 -23.91 10.46 -3.78
CA ASP A 104 -23.49 11.73 -3.16
C ASP A 104 -24.55 12.83 -3.34
N ILE A 105 -25.32 12.80 -4.44
CA ILE A 105 -26.32 13.81 -4.78
C ILE A 105 -27.70 13.16 -4.87
N THR A 106 -28.71 13.85 -4.34
CA THR A 106 -30.11 13.43 -4.46
C THR A 106 -30.59 13.61 -5.90
N GLU A 107 -31.05 12.53 -6.53
CA GLU A 107 -31.49 12.54 -7.92
C GLU A 107 -32.97 12.96 -8.04
N GLY A 108 -33.20 14.16 -8.59
CA GLY A 108 -34.48 14.61 -9.12
C GLY A 108 -35.47 15.21 -8.11
N GLY A 109 -36.17 16.26 -8.56
CA GLY A 109 -37.30 16.89 -7.85
C GLY A 109 -36.91 17.68 -6.59
N GLN A 110 -37.85 18.47 -6.08
CA GLN A 110 -37.66 19.13 -4.79
C GLN A 110 -37.87 18.11 -3.67
N VAL A 111 -36.87 17.96 -2.79
CA VAL A 111 -36.91 17.01 -1.67
C VAL A 111 -37.90 17.50 -0.61
N ASP A 112 -38.79 16.63 -0.15
CA ASP A 112 -39.74 16.93 0.92
C ASP A 112 -39.12 16.59 2.30
N PHE A 113 -38.40 17.56 2.87
CA PHE A 113 -37.75 17.42 4.18
C PHE A 113 -38.74 17.19 5.34
N ASN A 114 -40.02 17.51 5.16
CA ASN A 114 -41.05 17.35 6.19
C ASN A 114 -41.79 16.01 6.10
N SER A 115 -41.43 15.13 5.16
CA SER A 115 -42.05 13.82 5.02
C SER A 115 -41.58 12.85 6.11
N ARG A 116 -42.50 12.03 6.64
CA ARG A 116 -42.17 10.95 7.59
C ARG A 116 -41.33 9.83 6.96
N ASN A 117 -41.29 9.77 5.63
CA ASN A 117 -40.53 8.78 4.89
C ASN A 117 -39.10 9.24 4.61
N THR A 118 -38.76 10.48 4.96
CA THR A 118 -37.41 11.02 4.86
C THR A 118 -36.62 10.64 6.10
N VAL A 119 -35.67 9.72 5.96
CA VAL A 119 -34.86 9.19 7.07
C VAL A 119 -33.41 9.61 6.84
N THR A 120 -32.84 10.33 7.81
CA THR A 120 -31.42 10.65 7.87
C THR A 120 -30.64 9.46 8.43
N SER A 121 -29.44 9.23 7.91
CA SER A 121 -28.53 8.18 8.34
C SER A 121 -27.11 8.70 8.33
N GLU A 122 -26.21 8.00 9.01
CA GLU A 122 -24.79 8.34 9.09
C GLU A 122 -23.97 7.39 8.22
N ARG A 123 -22.85 7.89 7.68
CA ARG A 123 -21.85 7.10 6.96
C ARG A 123 -20.45 7.54 7.37
N GLN A 124 -19.52 6.61 7.43
CA GLN A 124 -18.12 6.87 7.75
C GLN A 124 -17.32 7.09 6.47
N THR A 125 -16.50 8.14 6.41
CA THR A 125 -15.58 8.41 5.28
C THR A 125 -14.15 8.05 5.68
N PHE A 126 -13.49 7.24 4.84
CA PHE A 126 -12.09 6.85 4.99
C PHE A 126 -11.25 7.41 3.83
N TYR A 127 -10.08 7.95 4.15
CA TYR A 127 -9.09 8.32 3.15
C TYR A 127 -8.18 7.12 2.84
N CYS A 128 -8.32 6.58 1.64
CA CYS A 128 -7.62 5.39 1.21
C CYS A 128 -6.58 5.71 0.14
N VAL A 129 -5.38 5.15 0.31
CA VAL A 129 -4.23 5.32 -0.60
C VAL A 129 -3.85 3.97 -1.20
N PRO A 130 -3.14 3.92 -2.35
CA PRO A 130 -2.54 2.67 -2.80
C PRO A 130 -1.61 2.11 -1.70
N ILE A 131 -1.46 0.78 -1.65
CA ILE A 131 -0.59 0.13 -0.66
C ILE A 131 0.83 0.71 -0.80
N PRO A 132 1.39 1.33 0.26
CA PRO A 132 2.69 1.96 0.16
C PRO A 132 3.81 0.95 -0.13
N GLY A 133 4.77 1.34 -0.97
CA GLY A 133 5.96 0.54 -1.29
C GLY A 133 5.68 -0.70 -2.13
N GLU A 134 4.52 -0.77 -2.79
CA GLU A 134 4.14 -1.94 -3.61
C GLU A 134 5.10 -2.17 -4.78
N SER A 135 5.62 -3.40 -4.87
CA SER A 135 6.60 -3.82 -5.87
C SER A 135 6.00 -3.84 -7.28
N GLN A 136 6.83 -3.52 -8.27
CA GLN A 136 6.38 -3.39 -9.67
C GLN A 136 5.76 -4.69 -10.22
N TRP A 137 6.31 -5.85 -9.88
CA TRP A 137 5.78 -7.15 -10.31
C TRP A 137 4.38 -7.43 -9.76
N VAL A 138 4.04 -6.88 -8.59
CA VAL A 138 2.69 -7.01 -8.00
C VAL A 138 1.69 -6.23 -8.84
N LYS A 139 2.01 -4.96 -9.13
CA LYS A 139 1.20 -4.09 -9.99
C LYS A 139 0.96 -4.72 -11.35
N GLU A 140 2.02 -5.19 -12.00
CA GLU A 140 1.95 -5.85 -13.31
C GLU A 140 1.15 -7.16 -13.29
N SER A 141 1.30 -7.97 -12.24
CA SER A 141 0.56 -9.23 -12.12
C SER A 141 -0.93 -8.98 -11.90
N PHE A 142 -1.32 -7.97 -11.11
CA PHE A 142 -2.73 -7.61 -10.94
C PHE A 142 -3.31 -6.99 -12.22
N ALA A 143 -2.57 -6.13 -12.89
CA ALA A 143 -2.97 -5.57 -14.18
C ALA A 143 -3.14 -6.67 -15.25
N GLY A 144 -2.23 -7.66 -15.27
CA GLY A 144 -2.30 -8.80 -16.19
C GLY A 144 -3.40 -9.81 -15.87
N ALA A 145 -3.82 -9.93 -14.60
CA ALA A 145 -4.94 -10.78 -14.20
C ALA A 145 -6.31 -10.13 -14.47
N SER A 146 -6.35 -8.81 -14.68
CA SER A 146 -7.57 -8.08 -14.98
C SER A 146 -8.08 -8.43 -16.38
N GLN A 147 -9.32 -8.94 -16.46
CA GLN A 147 -10.02 -9.19 -17.72
C GLN A 147 -10.98 -8.05 -18.09
N ALA A 148 -10.99 -6.97 -17.30
CA ALA A 148 -11.86 -5.84 -17.50
C ALA A 148 -11.54 -5.12 -18.83
N ARG A 149 -12.44 -5.23 -19.81
CA ARG A 149 -12.36 -4.45 -21.06
C ARG A 149 -12.92 -3.05 -20.80
N VAL A 150 -12.03 -2.09 -20.56
CA VAL A 150 -12.44 -0.68 -20.46
C VAL A 150 -12.46 -0.11 -21.87
N VAL A 151 -13.67 0.09 -22.42
CA VAL A 151 -13.84 0.80 -23.68
C VAL A 151 -13.71 2.30 -23.37
N PRO A 152 -12.89 3.07 -24.09
CA PRO A 152 -12.82 4.51 -23.89
C PRO A 152 -14.22 5.11 -23.95
N SER A 153 -14.65 5.76 -22.88
CA SER A 153 -15.91 6.51 -22.89
C SER A 153 -15.74 7.69 -23.84
N THR A 154 -16.24 7.56 -25.06
CA THR A 154 -16.24 8.65 -26.07
C THR A 154 -17.22 9.77 -25.72
N SER A 155 -17.82 9.76 -24.53
CA SER A 155 -18.75 10.77 -24.05
C SER A 155 -18.08 11.94 -23.30
N TYR A 156 -16.76 11.94 -23.13
CA TYR A 156 -16.04 13.09 -22.55
C TYR A 156 -15.26 13.84 -23.63
N VAL A 157 -15.94 14.76 -24.32
CA VAL A 157 -15.26 15.80 -25.08
C VAL A 157 -14.93 16.92 -24.10
N PRO A 158 -13.66 17.16 -23.73
CA PRO A 158 -13.31 18.32 -22.92
C PRO A 158 -13.61 19.55 -23.77
N ASN A 159 -14.72 20.22 -23.48
CA ASN A 159 -15.11 21.43 -24.17
C ASN A 159 -14.17 22.56 -23.72
N ARG A 160 -12.95 22.59 -24.31
CA ARG A 160 -12.02 23.72 -24.20
C ARG A 160 -12.72 24.94 -24.79
N HIS A 161 -13.42 25.69 -23.95
CA HIS A 161 -13.88 27.03 -24.28
C HIS A 161 -12.63 27.89 -24.50
N LYS A 162 -12.25 28.02 -25.76
CA LYS A 162 -11.33 29.08 -26.23
C LYS A 162 -11.98 30.40 -25.84
N ARG A 163 -11.48 31.04 -24.78
CA ARG A 163 -11.80 32.45 -24.50
C ARG A 163 -11.30 33.24 -25.71
N SER A 164 -12.20 33.86 -26.46
CA SER A 164 -11.86 34.87 -27.44
C SER A 164 -11.28 36.05 -26.67
N TYR A 165 -10.04 36.39 -26.99
CA TYR A 165 -9.38 37.61 -26.53
C TYR A 165 -9.94 38.74 -27.41
N GLU A 166 -10.80 39.60 -26.86
CA GLU A 166 -11.10 40.90 -27.46
C GLU A 166 -9.98 41.85 -27.00
N GLU A 167 -9.15 42.29 -27.95
CA GLU A 167 -8.15 43.34 -27.73
C GLU A 167 -8.85 44.70 -27.82
N ASP A 168 -9.04 45.34 -26.67
CA ASP A 168 -9.10 46.79 -26.55
C ASP A 168 -7.66 47.27 -26.35
N ASP A 169 -7.14 48.09 -27.27
CA ASP A 169 -6.23 49.19 -26.94
C ASP A 169 -6.05 50.09 -28.17
N GLU A 170 -6.75 51.23 -28.15
CA GLU A 170 -6.41 52.42 -28.92
C GLU A 170 -5.12 53.04 -28.36
N MET A 171 -4.05 53.14 -29.15
CA MET A 171 -3.20 54.34 -29.13
C MET A 171 -2.37 54.51 -30.40
N ASP A 172 -2.37 55.76 -30.87
CA ASP A 172 -1.72 56.34 -32.03
C ASP A 172 -0.22 56.01 -32.18
N THR A 173 0.22 55.75 -33.42
CA THR A 173 1.20 56.60 -34.14
C THR A 173 1.45 56.10 -35.59
N GLN A 174 1.23 57.00 -36.54
CA GLN A 174 1.59 56.94 -37.98
C GLN A 174 3.12 57.12 -38.21
N PRO A 175 3.68 57.04 -39.46
CA PRO A 175 3.26 56.37 -40.71
C PRO A 175 4.43 55.75 -41.56
N GLN A 176 4.07 55.27 -42.77
CA GLN A 176 4.87 55.02 -44.01
C GLN A 176 5.55 53.63 -44.15
N GLN A 177 5.53 52.93 -45.29
CA GLN A 177 5.10 53.17 -46.66
C GLN A 177 5.10 51.82 -47.44
N MET A 178 4.18 51.69 -48.41
CA MET A 178 4.28 51.02 -49.73
C MET A 178 4.47 49.48 -49.80
N LYS A 179 3.47 48.75 -50.33
CA LYS A 179 3.33 48.25 -51.75
C LYS A 179 4.36 47.17 -52.09
N ASP A 180 4.09 46.01 -52.70
CA ASP A 180 3.06 45.46 -53.62
C ASP A 180 2.99 43.94 -53.31
N GLY A 181 1.98 43.12 -53.60
CA GLY A 181 1.06 43.06 -54.75
C GLY A 181 1.32 41.77 -55.55
N SER A 182 0.38 40.81 -55.51
CA SER A 182 0.06 39.70 -56.47
C SER A 182 -0.27 38.40 -55.71
N GLN A 183 -1.52 37.93 -55.51
CA GLN A 183 -2.62 37.53 -56.40
C GLN A 183 -2.28 36.49 -57.49
N GLY A 184 -3.04 35.37 -57.46
CA GLY A 184 -3.31 34.47 -58.60
C GLY A 184 -2.84 33.03 -58.39
N ALA A 185 -3.61 32.07 -57.84
CA ALA A 185 -4.88 31.45 -58.26
C ALA A 185 -4.76 30.24 -59.21
N GLN A 186 -5.36 29.12 -58.76
CA GLN A 186 -6.04 28.04 -59.55
C GLN A 186 -5.17 27.05 -60.34
N SER A 187 -5.47 25.75 -60.51
CA SER A 187 -6.50 24.80 -60.03
C SER A 187 -6.22 23.42 -60.70
N SER A 188 -6.84 22.34 -60.18
CA SER A 188 -7.12 21.01 -60.81
C SER A 188 -5.93 20.07 -61.10
N THR A 189 -5.93 18.75 -60.89
CA THR A 189 -6.99 17.73 -61.11
C THR A 189 -6.64 16.40 -60.41
N GLU A 190 -7.66 15.59 -60.16
CA GLU A 190 -7.73 14.29 -59.45
C GLU A 190 -7.01 13.10 -60.13
N SER A 191 -6.57 12.09 -59.37
CA SER A 191 -7.20 10.75 -59.30
C SER A 191 -6.31 9.62 -58.71
N HIS A 192 -6.94 8.86 -57.79
CA HIS A 192 -6.77 7.46 -57.38
C HIS A 192 -5.43 6.86 -56.90
N GLY A 193 -5.47 6.23 -55.72
CA GLY A 193 -4.53 5.17 -55.34
C GLY A 193 -4.51 4.86 -53.84
N ASN A 194 -5.40 3.97 -53.41
CA ASN A 194 -5.45 3.29 -52.11
C ASN A 194 -4.07 2.77 -51.64
N ILE A 195 -3.65 3.04 -50.39
CA ILE A 195 -2.75 2.24 -49.52
C ILE A 195 -2.68 2.92 -48.14
N GLU A 196 -3.05 2.20 -47.08
CA GLU A 196 -2.79 2.56 -45.68
C GLU A 196 -1.28 2.69 -45.41
N PRO A 197 -0.86 3.59 -44.51
CA PRO A 197 0.32 3.30 -43.70
C PRO A 197 0.06 3.47 -42.20
N LYS A 198 0.38 2.37 -41.49
CA LYS A 198 0.79 2.31 -40.09
C LYS A 198 1.54 3.59 -39.66
N ARG A 199 1.07 4.22 -38.58
CA ARG A 199 1.84 5.25 -37.87
C ARG A 199 2.39 4.64 -36.58
N GLN A 200 3.69 4.42 -36.59
CA GLN A 200 4.52 4.24 -35.40
C GLN A 200 4.50 5.53 -34.59
N GLU A 201 4.15 5.46 -33.31
CA GLU A 201 4.44 6.55 -32.37
C GLU A 201 5.90 6.42 -31.93
N THR A 202 6.67 7.46 -32.22
CA THR A 202 8.07 7.62 -31.87
C THR A 202 8.14 8.24 -30.48
N GLU A 203 8.76 7.55 -29.53
CA GLU A 203 9.14 8.08 -28.22
C GLU A 203 10.10 9.26 -28.40
N ALA A 204 9.83 10.37 -27.72
CA ALA A 204 10.75 11.50 -27.64
C ALA A 204 11.58 11.40 -26.34
N PRO A 205 12.91 11.56 -26.40
CA PRO A 205 13.78 11.50 -25.22
C PRO A 205 13.79 12.84 -24.49
N SER A 206 13.86 12.83 -23.16
CA SER A 206 14.07 14.05 -22.37
C SER A 206 15.37 13.97 -21.58
N HIS A 207 16.31 14.84 -21.94
CA HIS A 207 17.47 15.24 -21.14
C HIS A 207 17.15 16.56 -20.41
N ASP A 208 17.68 16.69 -19.20
CA ASP A 208 17.53 17.79 -18.24
C ASP A 208 17.77 19.22 -18.78
N SER A 209 16.97 20.20 -18.32
CA SER A 209 17.42 21.26 -17.38
C SER A 209 16.50 22.50 -17.35
N SER A 210 16.28 23.00 -16.13
CA SER A 210 15.71 24.29 -15.67
C SER A 210 14.19 24.36 -15.32
N PRO A 211 13.84 24.88 -14.12
CA PRO A 211 12.48 24.88 -13.60
C PRO A 211 11.74 26.15 -14.03
N SER A 212 10.70 26.00 -14.83
CA SER A 212 9.71 27.06 -15.05
C SER A 212 8.41 26.69 -14.35
N HIS A 213 7.99 27.60 -13.46
CA HIS A 213 6.78 27.53 -12.66
C HIS A 213 5.54 27.28 -13.53
N CYS A 214 4.85 26.17 -13.29
CA CYS A 214 3.38 26.02 -13.24
C CYS A 214 2.97 24.53 -13.20
N THR A 215 3.21 23.87 -12.07
CA THR A 215 2.38 22.80 -11.50
C THR A 215 2.75 22.67 -10.02
N SER A 216 2.01 23.32 -9.13
CA SER A 216 2.03 22.87 -7.72
C SER A 216 1.44 21.46 -7.73
N SER A 217 2.29 20.43 -7.69
CA SER A 217 1.86 19.06 -7.42
C SER A 217 1.09 19.09 -6.11
N LEU A 218 -0.24 19.03 -6.17
CA LEU A 218 -1.08 18.99 -4.98
C LEU A 218 -0.65 17.77 -4.15
N ASP A 219 -0.27 18.00 -2.90
CA ASP A 219 0.22 16.97 -2.00
C ASP A 219 -0.94 16.05 -1.59
N LEU A 220 -1.07 14.92 -2.30
CA LEU A 220 -2.04 13.87 -1.99
C LEU A 220 -1.70 13.13 -0.68
N ASN A 221 -0.68 13.57 0.07
CA ASN A 221 -0.31 13.02 1.38
C ASN A 221 0.05 11.54 1.32
N PHE A 222 0.70 11.10 0.25
CA PHE A 222 1.20 9.73 0.19
C PHE A 222 2.25 9.50 1.28
N SER A 223 2.24 8.30 1.89
CA SER A 223 3.15 7.97 2.99
C SER A 223 4.62 8.02 2.55
N LEU A 224 4.91 7.64 1.30
CA LEU A 224 6.26 7.59 0.77
C LEU A 224 6.52 8.68 -0.29
N PRO A 225 7.75 9.24 -0.33
CA PRO A 225 8.11 10.24 -1.31
C PRO A 225 8.17 9.65 -2.72
N GLY A 226 7.51 10.31 -3.69
CA GLY A 226 7.53 9.91 -5.10
C GLY A 226 6.52 8.82 -5.47
N GLU A 227 5.66 8.40 -4.54
CA GLU A 227 4.55 7.50 -4.85
C GLU A 227 3.56 8.13 -5.83
N LYS A 228 3.09 7.29 -6.76
CA LYS A 228 2.07 7.63 -7.74
C LYS A 228 0.97 6.59 -7.64
N GLY A 229 -0.27 7.05 -7.60
CA GLY A 229 -1.45 6.21 -7.62
C GLY A 229 -2.72 7.00 -7.29
N PRO A 230 -3.88 6.34 -7.34
CA PRO A 230 -5.15 6.97 -7.03
C PRO A 230 -5.35 7.07 -5.51
N ALA A 231 -5.50 8.28 -4.98
CA ALA A 231 -6.09 8.47 -3.66
C ALA A 231 -7.62 8.47 -3.81
N CYS A 232 -8.35 7.85 -2.87
CA CYS A 232 -9.80 7.73 -2.97
C CYS A 232 -10.47 7.87 -1.60
N LEU A 233 -11.61 8.57 -1.57
CA LEU A 233 -12.48 8.63 -0.40
C LEU A 233 -13.46 7.45 -0.45
N VAL A 234 -13.34 6.53 0.50
CA VAL A 234 -14.22 5.37 0.59
C VAL A 234 -15.30 5.64 1.63
N LYS A 235 -16.57 5.60 1.21
CA LYS A 235 -17.74 5.84 2.06
C LYS A 235 -18.36 4.51 2.49
N VAL A 236 -18.42 4.29 3.79
CA VAL A 236 -18.88 3.05 4.44
C VAL A 236 -20.18 3.30 5.18
N TYR A 237 -21.17 2.46 4.91
CA TYR A 237 -22.54 2.61 5.44
C TYR A 237 -22.85 1.67 6.61
N GLU A 238 -22.13 0.56 6.74
CA GLU A 238 -22.35 -0.49 7.73
C GLU A 238 -21.00 -1.04 8.22
N ASP A 239 -20.97 -1.53 9.47
CA ASP A 239 -19.82 -2.19 10.10
C ASP A 239 -18.48 -1.44 10.00
N TRP A 240 -18.49 -0.09 10.02
CA TRP A 240 -17.27 0.71 9.90
C TRP A 240 -16.27 0.48 11.05
N ASP A 241 -16.75 0.06 12.23
CA ASP A 241 -15.90 -0.27 13.40
C ASP A 241 -14.95 -1.45 13.14
N SER A 242 -15.21 -2.25 12.10
CA SER A 242 -14.37 -3.40 11.75
C SER A 242 -13.03 -2.99 11.10
N PHE A 243 -12.93 -1.78 10.57
CA PHE A 243 -11.77 -1.30 9.83
C PHE A 243 -10.87 -0.42 10.70
N LYS A 244 -9.56 -0.67 10.67
CA LYS A 244 -8.57 0.11 11.41
C LYS A 244 -7.62 0.85 10.47
N LEU A 245 -6.96 1.88 11.00
CA LEU A 245 -5.88 2.55 10.28
C LEU A 245 -4.77 1.55 9.92
N ASN A 246 -4.22 1.70 8.72
CA ASN A 246 -3.18 0.86 8.12
C ASN A 246 -3.63 -0.55 7.69
N ASP A 247 -4.92 -0.87 7.80
CA ASP A 247 -5.45 -2.11 7.23
C ASP A 247 -5.42 -2.07 5.70
N MET A 248 -5.04 -3.20 5.09
CA MET A 248 -5.09 -3.41 3.64
C MET A 248 -6.42 -4.03 3.26
N LEU A 249 -7.11 -3.43 2.29
CA LEU A 249 -8.42 -3.84 1.84
C LEU A 249 -8.49 -3.94 0.32
N GLU A 250 -9.29 -4.88 -0.17
CA GLU A 250 -9.83 -4.83 -1.52
C GLU A 250 -11.30 -4.40 -1.43
N VAL A 251 -11.57 -3.17 -1.87
CA VAL A 251 -12.87 -2.52 -1.81
C VAL A 251 -13.58 -2.64 -3.15
N PHE A 252 -14.82 -3.12 -3.12
CA PHE A 252 -15.74 -3.11 -4.25
C PHE A 252 -16.82 -2.06 -3.98
N GLY A 253 -16.91 -1.06 -4.85
CA GLY A 253 -17.82 0.05 -4.63
C GLY A 253 -18.26 0.75 -5.91
N ILE A 254 -19.22 1.63 -5.75
CA ILE A 254 -19.79 2.43 -6.84
C ILE A 254 -18.99 3.73 -6.95
N LEU A 255 -18.41 3.95 -8.12
CA LEU A 255 -17.59 5.13 -8.39
C LEU A 255 -18.47 6.36 -8.59
N SER A 256 -18.32 7.37 -7.74
CA SER A 256 -18.98 8.66 -7.85
C SER A 256 -17.99 9.71 -8.37
N VAL A 257 -18.25 10.23 -9.57
CA VAL A 257 -17.47 11.30 -10.23
C VAL A 257 -18.44 12.36 -10.73
N ASP A 258 -19.08 13.08 -9.80
CA ASP A 258 -19.98 14.18 -10.15
C ASP A 258 -19.25 15.54 -10.07
N PRO A 259 -19.20 16.33 -11.17
CA PRO A 259 -18.64 17.68 -11.18
C PRO A 259 -19.28 18.64 -10.18
N ALA A 260 -20.56 18.47 -9.83
CA ALA A 260 -21.26 19.34 -8.89
C ALA A 260 -20.61 19.31 -7.49
N LEU A 261 -19.93 18.21 -7.14
CA LEU A 261 -19.19 18.08 -5.88
C LEU A 261 -17.91 18.92 -5.83
N SER A 262 -17.46 19.49 -6.95
CA SER A 262 -16.34 20.45 -6.99
C SER A 262 -16.79 21.91 -6.89
N VAL A 263 -18.04 22.21 -7.27
CA VAL A 263 -18.59 23.58 -7.30
C VAL A 263 -18.95 24.08 -5.91
N ILE A 264 -19.29 23.17 -4.99
CA ILE A 264 -19.60 23.51 -3.59
C ILE A 264 -18.38 24.16 -2.87
N ALA A 265 -17.16 23.99 -3.40
CA ALA A 265 -15.96 24.64 -2.86
C ALA A 265 -15.76 26.10 -3.33
N ASP A 266 -16.35 26.51 -4.46
CA ASP A 266 -16.11 27.83 -5.07
C ASP A 266 -17.31 28.80 -4.97
N GLU A 267 -18.55 28.31 -4.88
CA GLU A 267 -19.74 29.19 -4.79
C GLU A 267 -20.11 29.51 -3.33
N ARG A 268 -19.51 30.58 -2.81
CA ARG A 268 -19.77 31.16 -1.47
C ARG A 268 -21.20 31.66 -1.19
N GLU A 269 -22.20 31.43 -2.04
CA GLU A 269 -23.51 32.10 -1.88
C GLU A 269 -24.77 31.23 -2.02
N ALA A 270 -24.67 29.91 -2.25
CA ALA A 270 -25.87 29.04 -2.38
C ALA A 270 -26.04 27.95 -1.31
N SER A 271 -25.03 27.67 -0.47
CA SER A 271 -25.02 26.48 0.40
C SER A 271 -25.50 26.69 1.83
N SER A 272 -26.01 27.87 2.21
CA SER A 272 -26.49 28.13 3.57
C SER A 272 -27.75 27.34 3.99
N LEU A 273 -28.11 26.26 3.31
CA LEU A 273 -29.33 25.48 3.53
C LEU A 273 -29.11 23.95 3.61
N LEU A 274 -27.89 23.41 3.47
CA LEU A 274 -27.69 21.95 3.42
C LEU A 274 -26.91 21.32 4.58
N ASP A 275 -26.20 22.07 5.42
CA ASP A 275 -25.77 21.57 6.74
C ASP A 275 -25.48 22.73 7.72
N PRO A 276 -26.00 22.72 8.98
CA PRO A 276 -25.66 23.75 9.97
C PRO A 276 -24.19 23.73 10.41
N THR A 277 -23.44 22.69 10.04
CA THR A 277 -22.03 22.46 10.35
C THR A 277 -21.07 23.15 9.38
N GLU A 278 -21.47 23.42 8.12
CA GLU A 278 -20.64 24.09 7.11
C GLU A 278 -20.19 25.50 7.52
N GLY A 279 -20.89 26.13 8.47
CA GLY A 279 -20.52 27.44 9.03
C GLY A 279 -19.34 27.41 10.01
N MET A 280 -18.85 26.23 10.40
CA MET A 280 -17.82 26.06 11.44
C MET A 280 -16.49 25.48 10.92
N GLU A 281 -16.48 24.93 9.70
CA GLU A 281 -15.30 24.31 9.09
C GLU A 281 -14.38 25.36 8.46
N THR A 282 -13.07 25.10 8.51
CA THR A 282 -12.10 26.00 7.86
C THR A 282 -12.09 25.78 6.35
N VAL A 283 -11.64 26.78 5.59
CA VAL A 283 -11.48 26.64 4.12
C VAL A 283 -10.48 25.54 3.76
N GLU A 284 -9.50 25.27 4.63
CA GLU A 284 -8.50 24.21 4.45
C GLU A 284 -9.12 22.83 4.69
N GLU A 285 -9.97 22.71 5.71
CA GLU A 285 -10.75 21.52 6.02
C GLU A 285 -11.68 21.15 4.85
N GLN A 286 -12.50 22.11 4.37
CA GLN A 286 -13.41 21.86 3.24
C GLN A 286 -12.67 21.36 1.98
N ARG A 287 -11.47 21.88 1.70
CA ARG A 287 -10.65 21.46 0.54
C ARG A 287 -10.12 20.04 0.67
N VAL A 288 -9.86 19.57 1.89
CA VAL A 288 -9.34 18.22 2.16
C VAL A 288 -10.46 17.19 2.23
N HIS A 289 -11.61 17.53 2.82
CA HIS A 289 -12.77 16.65 2.92
C HIS A 289 -13.59 16.57 1.63
N SER A 290 -13.60 17.66 0.85
CA SER A 290 -14.26 17.74 -0.45
C SER A 290 -13.31 18.12 -1.59
N PRO A 291 -12.29 17.30 -1.88
CA PRO A 291 -11.40 17.52 -3.01
C PRO A 291 -12.17 17.32 -4.34
N PRO A 292 -11.70 17.94 -5.44
CA PRO A 292 -12.27 17.71 -6.76
C PRO A 292 -12.25 16.22 -7.12
N ALA A 293 -13.38 15.69 -7.61
CA ALA A 293 -13.52 14.28 -7.97
C ALA A 293 -12.57 13.83 -9.11
N SER A 294 -11.99 14.78 -9.84
CA SER A 294 -10.93 14.54 -10.84
C SER A 294 -9.58 14.16 -10.22
N LEU A 295 -9.33 14.56 -8.97
CA LEU A 295 -8.09 14.29 -8.23
C LEU A 295 -8.27 13.13 -7.25
N VAL A 296 -9.35 13.17 -6.47
CA VAL A 296 -9.68 12.16 -5.47
C VAL A 296 -11.12 11.72 -5.70
N PRO A 297 -11.35 10.61 -6.41
CA PRO A 297 -12.69 10.06 -6.59
C PRO A 297 -13.31 9.62 -5.26
N ARG A 298 -14.65 9.57 -5.23
CA ARG A 298 -15.43 9.00 -4.13
C ARG A 298 -15.92 7.60 -4.52
N LEU A 299 -15.77 6.66 -3.61
CA LEU A 299 -16.17 5.27 -3.79
C LEU A 299 -17.16 4.89 -2.70
N HIS A 300 -18.40 4.59 -3.08
CA HIS A 300 -19.39 4.09 -2.14
C HIS A 300 -19.22 2.58 -1.98
N MET A 301 -18.76 2.15 -0.81
CA MET A 301 -18.42 0.76 -0.56
C MET A 301 -19.67 -0.11 -0.48
N LEU A 302 -19.74 -1.14 -1.32
CA LEU A 302 -20.75 -2.20 -1.24
C LEU A 302 -20.23 -3.40 -0.46
N TYR A 303 -18.97 -3.75 -0.69
CA TYR A 303 -18.31 -4.90 -0.09
C TYR A 303 -16.81 -4.63 0.00
N ALA A 304 -16.19 -4.93 1.14
CA ALA A 304 -14.74 -4.91 1.28
C ALA A 304 -14.24 -6.23 1.82
N GLN A 305 -13.10 -6.66 1.30
CA GLN A 305 -12.39 -7.84 1.75
C GLN A 305 -11.06 -7.43 2.39
N PRO A 306 -10.87 -7.68 3.69
CA PRO A 306 -9.57 -7.51 4.32
C PRO A 306 -8.52 -8.42 3.69
N LEU A 307 -7.36 -7.84 3.35
CA LEU A 307 -6.25 -8.54 2.72
C LEU A 307 -5.22 -8.96 3.77
N VAL A 308 -5.06 -10.27 3.95
CA VAL A 308 -4.00 -10.82 4.82
C VAL A 308 -2.61 -10.68 4.18
N HIS A 309 -2.55 -10.77 2.84
CA HIS A 309 -1.34 -10.58 2.05
C HIS A 309 -1.62 -9.81 0.76
N ASN A 310 -0.60 -9.16 0.21
CA ASN A 310 -0.64 -8.45 -1.07
C ASN A 310 0.03 -9.24 -2.24
N ASN A 311 0.18 -10.56 -2.10
CA ASN A 311 0.74 -11.39 -3.16
C ASN A 311 -0.34 -11.82 -4.18
N PRO A 312 -0.26 -11.41 -5.46
CA PRO A 312 -1.25 -11.73 -6.50
C PRO A 312 -1.20 -13.20 -6.97
N LEU A 313 -0.11 -13.92 -6.67
CA LEU A 313 0.06 -15.33 -7.06
C LEU A 313 -0.72 -16.29 -6.14
N LEU A 314 -1.26 -15.78 -5.04
CA LEU A 314 -2.02 -16.53 -4.06
C LEU A 314 -3.43 -15.97 -3.97
N PRO A 315 -4.44 -16.82 -3.73
CA PRO A 315 -5.78 -16.34 -3.44
C PRO A 315 -5.77 -15.57 -2.12
N SER A 316 -6.58 -14.52 -2.02
CA SER A 316 -6.68 -13.62 -0.86
C SER A 316 -6.98 -14.34 0.48
N SER A 317 -7.51 -15.58 0.41
CA SER A 317 -7.71 -16.50 1.53
C SER A 317 -6.86 -17.78 1.33
N VAL A 318 -5.56 -17.71 1.64
CA VAL A 318 -4.61 -18.82 1.48
C VAL A 318 -5.14 -20.12 2.09
N LEU A 319 -5.71 -20.07 3.29
CA LEU A 319 -6.01 -21.25 4.11
C LEU A 319 -7.40 -21.89 3.89
N GLU A 320 -8.39 -21.17 3.34
CA GLU A 320 -9.79 -21.63 3.39
C GLU A 320 -10.29 -22.30 2.09
N ASN A 321 -9.76 -21.93 0.92
CA ASN A 321 -10.40 -22.32 -0.36
C ASN A 321 -9.59 -23.32 -1.21
N ASN A 322 -8.28 -23.46 -1.01
CA ASN A 322 -7.40 -24.23 -1.91
C ASN A 322 -6.47 -25.24 -1.19
N GLY A 323 -7.03 -26.08 -0.31
CA GLY A 323 -6.25 -27.06 0.48
C GLY A 323 -5.36 -27.99 -0.37
N ASP A 324 -5.83 -28.43 -1.54
CA ASP A 324 -5.07 -29.31 -2.44
C ASP A 324 -3.87 -28.59 -3.08
N TYR A 325 -4.03 -27.32 -3.46
CA TYR A 325 -2.93 -26.51 -3.96
C TYR A 325 -1.90 -26.22 -2.87
N LEU A 326 -2.35 -25.88 -1.65
CA LEU A 326 -1.44 -25.67 -0.54
C LEU A 326 -0.67 -26.93 -0.16
N SER A 327 -1.32 -28.10 -0.14
CA SER A 327 -0.65 -29.36 0.20
C SER A 327 0.44 -29.73 -0.81
N SER A 328 0.23 -29.47 -2.11
CA SER A 328 1.27 -29.66 -3.12
C SER A 328 2.43 -28.66 -2.95
N VAL A 329 2.14 -27.38 -2.71
CA VAL A 329 3.15 -26.37 -2.42
C VAL A 329 3.95 -26.71 -1.16
N LEU A 330 3.28 -27.15 -0.08
CA LEU A 330 3.89 -27.58 1.17
C LEU A 330 4.88 -28.73 0.96
N GLY A 331 4.55 -29.69 0.09
CA GLY A 331 5.44 -30.80 -0.28
C GLY A 331 6.71 -30.35 -1.02
N GLU A 332 6.64 -29.27 -1.79
CA GLU A 332 7.78 -28.71 -2.54
C GLU A 332 8.59 -27.66 -1.76
N LEU A 333 8.09 -27.15 -0.63
CA LEU A 333 8.72 -26.05 0.14
C LEU A 333 10.19 -26.30 0.45
N ALA A 334 10.56 -27.52 0.84
CA ALA A 334 11.94 -27.85 1.21
C ALA A 334 12.90 -27.74 0.01
N SER A 335 12.45 -28.15 -1.19
CA SER A 335 13.23 -28.02 -2.42
C SER A 335 13.36 -26.56 -2.84
N ILE A 336 12.25 -25.82 -2.81
CA ILE A 336 12.22 -24.39 -3.15
C ILE A 336 13.10 -23.59 -2.19
N ARG A 337 13.11 -23.93 -0.89
CA ARG A 337 14.00 -23.34 0.10
C ARG A 337 15.48 -23.56 -0.25
N ALA A 338 15.87 -24.77 -0.64
CA ALA A 338 17.26 -25.08 -0.97
C ALA A 338 17.74 -24.29 -2.21
N GLU A 339 16.88 -24.14 -3.21
CA GLU A 339 17.13 -23.30 -4.38
C GLU A 339 17.25 -21.82 -3.99
N LEU A 340 16.29 -21.30 -3.20
CA LEU A 340 16.31 -19.92 -2.71
C LEU A 340 17.56 -19.63 -1.87
N LEU A 341 17.97 -20.57 -1.01
CA LEU A 341 19.18 -20.43 -0.21
C LEU A 341 20.43 -20.35 -1.09
N THR A 342 20.53 -21.19 -2.11
CA THR A 342 21.63 -21.15 -3.08
C THR A 342 21.66 -19.81 -3.80
N TYR A 343 20.50 -19.33 -4.26
CA TYR A 343 20.37 -18.03 -4.91
C TYR A 343 20.81 -16.88 -4.00
N LEU A 344 20.28 -16.80 -2.78
CA LEU A 344 20.65 -15.75 -1.82
C LEU A 344 22.11 -15.85 -1.36
N THR A 345 22.69 -17.07 -1.31
CA THR A 345 24.11 -17.27 -1.04
C THR A 345 24.97 -16.62 -2.13
N HIS A 346 24.58 -16.73 -3.41
CA HIS A 346 25.27 -16.02 -4.50
C HIS A 346 25.10 -14.50 -4.39
N VAL A 347 23.91 -14.01 -4.03
CA VAL A 347 23.66 -12.57 -3.82
C VAL A 347 24.50 -12.02 -2.65
N LEU A 348 24.70 -12.80 -1.59
CA LEU A 348 25.51 -12.45 -0.43
C LEU A 348 26.98 -12.91 -0.55
N LEU A 349 27.50 -12.97 -1.79
CA LEU A 349 28.92 -13.19 -2.07
C LEU A 349 29.48 -14.52 -1.51
N GLY A 350 28.68 -15.57 -1.54
CA GLY A 350 29.05 -16.91 -1.10
C GLY A 350 28.89 -17.16 0.41
N ASP A 351 28.22 -16.27 1.15
CA ASP A 351 27.95 -16.47 2.58
C ASP A 351 26.61 -17.17 2.81
N SER A 352 26.65 -18.48 3.06
CA SER A 352 25.46 -19.29 3.29
C SER A 352 24.76 -18.97 4.61
N LEU A 353 25.50 -18.62 5.67
CA LEU A 353 24.90 -18.32 6.97
C LEU A 353 24.07 -17.04 6.91
N ALA A 354 24.62 -15.98 6.28
CA ALA A 354 23.89 -14.73 6.09
C ALA A 354 22.63 -14.94 5.24
N ALA A 355 22.71 -15.80 4.22
CA ALA A 355 21.55 -16.17 3.40
C ALA A 355 20.48 -16.91 4.20
N GLU A 356 20.86 -17.82 5.10
CA GLU A 356 19.90 -18.49 5.99
C GLU A 356 19.16 -17.49 6.86
N TYR A 357 19.87 -16.61 7.57
CA TYR A 357 19.25 -15.59 8.42
C TYR A 357 18.38 -14.61 7.63
N LEU A 358 18.77 -14.27 6.40
CA LEU A 358 17.95 -13.43 5.52
C LEU A 358 16.61 -14.10 5.18
N ILE A 359 16.60 -15.42 4.90
CA ILE A 359 15.33 -16.14 4.68
C ILE A 359 14.48 -16.15 5.95
N LEU A 360 15.07 -16.38 7.12
CA LEU A 360 14.35 -16.35 8.40
C LEU A 360 13.72 -14.97 8.64
N HIS A 361 14.46 -13.91 8.34
CA HIS A 361 13.97 -12.54 8.39
C HIS A 361 12.79 -12.29 7.44
N LEU A 362 12.90 -12.72 6.18
CA LEU A 362 11.82 -12.53 5.19
C LEU A 362 10.54 -13.31 5.54
N ILE A 363 10.64 -14.43 6.26
CA ILE A 363 9.48 -15.24 6.70
C ILE A 363 8.91 -14.75 8.03
N SER A 364 9.65 -13.94 8.79
CA SER A 364 9.21 -13.45 10.09
C SER A 364 7.91 -12.64 10.02
N ASN A 365 7.11 -12.76 11.09
CA ASN A 365 5.79 -12.18 11.21
C ASN A 365 5.36 -12.12 12.68
N VAL A 366 4.80 -10.97 13.09
CA VAL A 366 4.21 -10.80 14.41
C VAL A 366 2.87 -11.55 14.46
N TYR A 367 2.85 -12.70 15.10
CA TYR A 367 1.67 -13.58 15.16
C TYR A 367 0.80 -13.34 16.39
N SER A 368 1.38 -12.83 17.47
CA SER A 368 0.67 -12.57 18.72
C SER A 368 1.35 -11.44 19.47
N ARG A 369 0.53 -10.67 20.20
CA ARG A 369 0.98 -9.66 21.16
C ARG A 369 0.46 -10.10 22.52
N ARG A 370 1.37 -10.39 23.44
CA ARG A 370 1.04 -10.64 24.84
C ARG A 370 1.46 -9.40 25.62
N ASP A 371 0.48 -8.70 26.19
CA ASP A 371 0.63 -7.39 26.79
C ASP A 371 1.22 -6.36 25.80
N VAL A 372 2.50 -6.00 25.97
CA VAL A 372 3.21 -5.00 25.18
C VAL A 372 4.22 -5.63 24.21
N LEU A 373 4.59 -6.90 24.42
CA LEU A 373 5.69 -7.54 23.68
C LEU A 373 5.19 -8.19 22.38
N PRO A 374 5.66 -7.76 21.20
CA PRO A 374 5.35 -8.42 19.94
C PRO A 374 6.16 -9.73 19.81
N LEU A 375 5.47 -10.86 19.67
CA LEU A 375 6.12 -12.17 19.48
C LEU A 375 6.25 -12.48 17.99
N GLY A 376 7.42 -13.00 17.60
CA GLY A 376 7.71 -13.44 16.23
C GLY A 376 8.28 -12.37 15.31
N LYS A 377 8.55 -11.16 15.82
CA LYS A 377 9.40 -10.19 15.12
C LYS A 377 10.82 -10.75 15.00
N PHE A 378 11.48 -10.47 13.89
CA PHE A 378 12.88 -10.84 13.71
C PHE A 378 13.59 -9.78 12.88
N THR A 379 14.16 -8.78 13.56
CA THR A 379 14.95 -7.74 12.91
C THR A 379 16.39 -8.21 12.71
N LEU A 380 16.85 -8.14 11.46
CA LEU A 380 18.17 -8.60 11.07
C LEU A 380 19.07 -7.40 10.77
N ASN A 381 20.25 -7.37 11.37
CA ASN A 381 21.32 -6.46 10.99
C ASN A 381 22.44 -7.24 10.28
N LEU A 382 22.64 -6.93 9.00
CA LEU A 382 23.77 -7.39 8.22
C LEU A 382 24.91 -6.38 8.38
N SER A 383 25.93 -6.74 9.17
CA SER A 383 27.10 -5.89 9.39
C SER A 383 28.27 -6.27 8.48
N GLY A 384 29.20 -5.35 8.25
CA GLY A 384 30.35 -5.57 7.35
C GLY A 384 30.02 -5.38 5.87
N CYS A 385 28.94 -4.66 5.55
CA CYS A 385 28.61 -4.33 4.16
C CYS A 385 29.63 -3.33 3.58
N PRO A 386 30.08 -3.52 2.33
CA PRO A 386 31.06 -2.62 1.68
C PRO A 386 30.48 -1.22 1.36
N HIS A 387 31.01 -0.17 2.00
CA HIS A 387 30.60 1.26 1.90
C HIS A 387 30.54 1.81 0.47
N SER A 388 31.52 1.48 -0.37
CA SER A 388 31.73 2.12 -1.68
C SER A 388 31.19 1.32 -2.87
N SER A 389 30.37 0.30 -2.60
CA SER A 389 29.89 -0.59 -3.65
C SER A 389 28.37 -0.49 -3.79
N PRO A 390 27.81 -0.68 -5.00
CA PRO A 390 26.36 -0.69 -5.19
C PRO A 390 25.69 -1.94 -4.57
N PHE A 391 26.36 -2.65 -3.65
CA PHE A 391 25.88 -3.88 -3.04
C PHE A 391 24.55 -3.69 -2.32
N THR A 392 24.40 -2.65 -1.49
CA THR A 392 23.15 -2.40 -0.75
C THR A 392 21.99 -2.06 -1.69
N GLU A 393 22.27 -1.36 -2.80
CA GLU A 393 21.30 -1.12 -3.88
C GLU A 393 20.86 -2.41 -4.58
N HIS A 394 21.81 -3.28 -4.93
CA HIS A 394 21.50 -4.56 -5.57
C HIS A 394 20.75 -5.50 -4.62
N LEU A 395 21.15 -5.57 -3.35
CA LEU A 395 20.45 -6.35 -2.34
C LEU A 395 19.01 -5.87 -2.18
N TYR A 396 18.79 -4.55 -2.14
CA TYR A 396 17.43 -3.99 -2.11
C TYR A 396 16.63 -4.34 -3.37
N LYS A 397 17.22 -4.23 -4.57
CA LYS A 397 16.55 -4.64 -5.83
C LYS A 397 16.14 -6.12 -5.80
N VAL A 398 16.98 -7.00 -5.27
CA VAL A 398 16.65 -8.44 -5.11
C VAL A 398 15.48 -8.62 -4.14
N ILE A 399 15.49 -7.94 -2.99
CA ILE A 399 14.38 -8.01 -2.01
C ILE A 399 13.08 -7.48 -2.62
N GLN A 400 13.12 -6.37 -3.36
CA GLN A 400 11.98 -5.79 -4.07
C GLN A 400 11.38 -6.75 -5.10
N GLN A 401 12.21 -7.62 -5.72
CA GLN A 401 11.73 -8.65 -6.63
C GLN A 401 11.08 -9.86 -5.93
N LEU A 402 11.43 -10.11 -4.66
CA LEU A 402 10.94 -11.26 -3.88
C LEU A 402 9.71 -10.94 -3.03
N VAL A 403 9.61 -9.71 -2.52
CA VAL A 403 8.58 -9.29 -1.54
C VAL A 403 7.50 -8.44 -2.24
N PRO A 404 6.22 -8.51 -1.82
CA PRO A 404 5.15 -7.73 -2.42
C PRO A 404 5.22 -6.22 -2.15
N SER A 405 5.69 -5.80 -0.97
CA SER A 405 5.87 -4.40 -0.60
C SER A 405 7.21 -4.19 0.09
N SER A 406 7.99 -3.22 -0.37
CA SER A 406 9.30 -2.88 0.17
C SER A 406 9.59 -1.39 0.06
N TYR A 407 10.29 -0.85 1.04
CA TYR A 407 10.76 0.53 1.01
C TYR A 407 12.18 0.63 1.57
N ARG A 408 13.04 1.39 0.88
CA ARG A 408 14.39 1.69 1.32
C ARG A 408 14.49 3.07 1.91
N LEU A 409 14.91 3.12 3.17
CA LEU A 409 15.21 4.35 3.87
C LEU A 409 16.72 4.52 3.98
N TYR A 410 17.23 5.58 3.35
CA TYR A 410 18.63 5.97 3.45
C TYR A 410 18.86 6.78 4.73
N MET A 411 19.69 6.28 5.64
CA MET A 411 19.97 6.92 6.94
C MET A 411 21.02 8.04 6.81
N SER A 412 20.89 8.91 5.80
CA SER A 412 21.74 10.09 5.66
C SER A 412 21.31 11.20 6.63
N LEU A 413 22.24 12.07 7.05
CA LEU A 413 21.93 13.20 7.94
C LEU A 413 20.80 14.09 7.37
N TYR A 414 20.81 14.32 6.06
CA TYR A 414 19.79 15.10 5.37
C TYR A 414 18.41 14.45 5.51
N ASN A 415 18.29 13.14 5.25
CA ASN A 415 17.01 12.44 5.33
C ASN A 415 16.52 12.37 6.77
N MET A 416 17.40 12.08 7.72
CA MET A 416 17.04 11.97 9.13
C MET A 416 16.49 13.28 9.71
N ASN A 417 17.04 14.43 9.30
CA ASN A 417 16.58 15.73 9.83
C ASN A 417 15.37 16.29 9.05
N ASN A 418 15.22 16.00 7.75
CA ASN A 418 14.17 16.60 6.91
C ASN A 418 12.96 15.70 6.66
N GLN A 419 13.08 14.38 6.76
CA GLN A 419 11.96 13.49 6.50
C GLN A 419 10.98 13.45 7.66
N ARG A 420 9.69 13.43 7.31
CA ARG A 420 8.59 13.22 8.25
C ARG A 420 8.33 11.71 8.36
N MET A 421 8.94 11.07 9.35
CA MET A 421 8.78 9.63 9.56
C MET A 421 7.49 9.30 10.32
N VAL A 422 7.15 10.13 11.30
CA VAL A 422 5.99 9.94 12.19
C VAL A 422 4.78 10.73 11.66
N PRO A 423 3.60 10.11 11.53
CA PRO A 423 2.37 10.81 11.16
C PRO A 423 1.97 11.86 12.21
N ARG A 424 1.39 12.96 11.75
CA ARG A 424 0.97 14.08 12.62
C ARG A 424 -0.43 14.56 12.28
N LYS A 425 -1.28 14.76 13.29
CA LYS A 425 -2.60 15.38 13.09
C LYS A 425 -2.44 16.87 12.83
N ASP A 426 -2.92 17.30 11.67
CA ASP A 426 -3.14 18.70 11.35
C ASP A 426 -4.55 19.10 11.78
N TYR A 427 -4.63 20.07 12.70
CA TYR A 427 -5.90 20.56 13.23
C TYR A 427 -6.51 21.65 12.37
N THR A 428 -5.77 22.31 11.48
CA THR A 428 -6.36 23.34 10.60
C THR A 428 -7.14 22.70 9.47
N ALA A 429 -6.53 21.69 8.83
CA ALA A 429 -7.13 20.90 7.78
C ALA A 429 -7.93 19.67 8.30
N ASN A 430 -7.97 19.47 9.62
CA ASN A 430 -8.55 18.30 10.29
C ASN A 430 -8.14 16.95 9.65
N ARG A 431 -6.86 16.81 9.28
CA ARG A 431 -6.33 15.66 8.53
C ARG A 431 -5.13 15.04 9.23
N LEU A 432 -4.99 13.73 9.17
CA LEU A 432 -3.74 13.06 9.50
C LEU A 432 -2.73 13.22 8.35
N VAL A 433 -1.69 14.02 8.59
CA VAL A 433 -0.54 14.12 7.68
C VAL A 433 0.28 12.85 7.81
N SER A 434 0.49 12.17 6.70
CA SER A 434 1.15 10.88 6.67
C SER A 434 2.64 11.00 6.94
N GLY A 435 3.20 9.93 7.49
CA GLY A 435 4.62 9.77 7.74
C GLY A 435 5.15 8.56 7.00
N THR A 436 6.46 8.55 6.73
CA THR A 436 7.14 7.44 6.04
C THR A 436 6.98 6.08 6.74
N LEU A 437 6.75 6.08 8.06
CA LEU A 437 6.52 4.84 8.84
C LEU A 437 5.06 4.38 8.81
N GLN A 438 4.15 5.14 8.19
CA GLN A 438 2.78 4.71 7.94
C GLN A 438 2.73 3.74 6.76
N LEU A 439 3.16 2.52 7.03
CA LEU A 439 3.27 1.44 6.06
C LEU A 439 2.24 0.36 6.34
N ALA A 440 1.88 -0.37 5.28
CA ALA A 440 1.02 -1.53 5.40
C ALA A 440 1.71 -2.66 6.19
N ASN A 441 0.90 -3.51 6.82
CA ASN A 441 1.40 -4.72 7.46
C ASN A 441 2.21 -5.56 6.47
N ASN A 442 3.21 -6.28 6.97
CA ASN A 442 4.09 -7.17 6.21
C ASN A 442 5.04 -6.49 5.21
N THR A 443 5.13 -5.16 5.20
CA THR A 443 6.07 -4.39 4.37
C THR A 443 7.52 -4.63 4.83
N SER A 444 8.44 -4.82 3.88
CA SER A 444 9.88 -4.93 4.16
C SER A 444 10.52 -3.54 4.16
N LEU A 445 10.94 -3.08 5.33
CA LEU A 445 11.65 -1.82 5.52
C LEU A 445 13.15 -2.07 5.51
N PHE A 446 13.84 -1.56 4.50
CA PHE A 446 15.29 -1.65 4.34
C PHE A 446 15.95 -0.37 4.86
N LEU A 447 16.67 -0.47 5.96
CA LEU A 447 17.39 0.63 6.60
C LEU A 447 18.86 0.58 6.19
N ASP A 448 19.29 1.57 5.42
CA ASP A 448 20.67 1.65 4.97
C ASP A 448 21.49 2.59 5.86
N GLU A 449 22.20 2.02 6.83
CA GLU A 449 23.13 2.74 7.71
C GLU A 449 24.51 2.95 7.09
N THR A 450 24.82 2.39 5.92
CA THR A 450 26.12 2.60 5.26
C THR A 450 26.30 4.05 4.78
N GLN A 451 25.20 4.79 4.64
CA GLN A 451 25.21 6.22 4.30
C GLN A 451 25.20 7.14 5.53
N LEU A 452 25.37 6.58 6.73
CA LEU A 452 25.40 7.37 7.95
C LEU A 452 26.76 8.09 8.07
N GLU A 453 26.72 9.41 7.97
CA GLU A 453 27.89 10.27 8.14
C GLU A 453 27.98 10.82 9.57
N GLN A 454 29.20 11.15 10.01
CA GLN A 454 29.38 11.83 11.30
C GLN A 454 28.82 13.26 11.22
N GLY A 455 27.86 13.58 12.08
CA GLY A 455 27.24 14.90 12.16
C GLY A 455 26.28 15.04 13.33
N GLN A 456 25.66 16.22 13.45
CA GLN A 456 24.65 16.48 14.48
C GLN A 456 23.25 16.21 13.94
N LEU A 457 22.47 15.49 14.73
CA LEU A 457 21.06 15.26 14.48
C LEU A 457 20.26 16.34 15.20
N ASP A 458 19.31 16.93 14.47
CA ASP A 458 18.40 17.91 15.05
C ASP A 458 17.37 17.22 15.95
N ALA A 459 16.56 18.00 16.66
CA ALA A 459 15.47 17.46 17.47
C ALA A 459 14.53 16.55 16.65
N THR A 460 14.30 16.87 15.37
CA THR A 460 13.54 16.02 14.44
C THR A 460 14.28 14.71 14.14
N GLY A 461 15.59 14.75 13.90
CA GLY A 461 16.41 13.57 13.67
C GLY A 461 16.43 12.62 14.87
N VAL A 462 16.53 13.16 16.09
CA VAL A 462 16.44 12.35 17.33
C VAL A 462 15.07 11.68 17.45
N ARG A 463 13.97 12.42 17.21
CA ARG A 463 12.61 11.83 17.22
C ARG A 463 12.46 10.73 16.19
N ASN A 464 13.01 10.91 14.98
CA ASN A 464 12.98 9.92 13.91
C ASN A 464 13.72 8.64 14.29
N ILE A 465 14.90 8.73 14.92
CA ILE A 465 15.64 7.56 15.43
C ILE A 465 14.89 6.87 16.56
N THR A 466 14.31 7.62 17.49
CA THR A 466 13.49 7.06 18.56
C THR A 466 12.28 6.33 17.98
N ALA A 467 11.62 6.89 16.96
CA ALA A 467 10.50 6.24 16.27
C ALA A 467 10.93 4.94 15.57
N LEU A 468 12.09 4.92 14.89
CA LEU A 468 12.64 3.69 14.32
C LEU A 468 12.97 2.64 15.40
N GLY A 469 13.54 3.07 16.53
CA GLY A 469 13.80 2.21 17.68
C GLY A 469 12.52 1.61 18.27
N ASN A 470 11.46 2.42 18.40
CA ASN A 470 10.15 1.95 18.87
C ASN A 470 9.51 0.97 17.89
N LEU A 471 9.63 1.22 16.59
CA LEU A 471 9.15 0.33 15.54
C LEU A 471 9.86 -1.02 15.58
N ILE A 472 11.19 -1.04 15.74
CA ILE A 472 11.98 -2.28 15.79
C ILE A 472 11.72 -3.06 17.08
N SER A 473 11.73 -2.39 18.23
CA SER A 473 11.61 -3.04 19.54
C SER A 473 10.16 -3.45 19.84
N TRP A 474 9.21 -2.58 19.55
CA TRP A 474 7.82 -2.71 20.01
C TRP A 474 6.81 -2.93 18.87
N GLN A 475 7.21 -2.80 17.61
CA GLN A 475 6.31 -2.93 16.46
C GLN A 475 5.10 -2.00 16.62
N LYS A 476 5.41 -0.73 16.93
CA LYS A 476 4.47 0.37 17.15
C LYS A 476 5.01 1.68 16.57
N VAL A 477 4.11 2.57 16.18
CA VAL A 477 4.41 3.93 15.74
C VAL A 477 3.52 4.91 16.51
N ASP A 478 4.14 5.91 17.13
CA ASP A 478 3.45 6.86 18.01
C ASP A 478 3.03 8.08 17.21
N TYR A 479 1.75 8.22 16.88
CA TYR A 479 1.25 9.32 16.05
C TYR A 479 1.15 10.59 16.89
N ASP A 480 1.63 11.70 16.32
CA ASP A 480 1.72 12.99 17.00
C ASP A 480 0.42 13.78 16.83
N PHE A 481 -0.34 13.96 17.91
CA PHE A 481 -1.53 14.81 17.94
C PHE A 481 -1.23 16.17 18.60
N ASN A 482 0.03 16.63 18.53
CA ASN A 482 0.58 17.87 19.12
C ASN A 482 0.59 17.91 20.66
N TYR A 483 -0.51 17.53 21.31
CA TYR A 483 -0.68 17.54 22.77
C TYR A 483 -0.56 16.14 23.39
N HIS A 484 -0.83 15.09 22.62
CA HIS A 484 -0.72 13.71 23.05
C HIS A 484 -0.14 12.86 21.91
N GLN A 485 0.42 11.71 22.28
CA GLN A 485 0.88 10.70 21.33
C GLN A 485 -0.03 9.48 21.46
N MET A 486 -0.51 8.97 20.32
CA MET A 486 -1.28 7.73 20.31
C MET A 486 -0.45 6.61 19.68
N GLU A 487 -0.32 5.50 20.39
CA GLU A 487 0.45 4.35 19.92
C GLU A 487 -0.38 3.49 18.96
N PHE A 488 0.05 3.36 17.71
CA PHE A 488 -0.55 2.44 16.75
C PHE A 488 0.35 1.23 16.54
N SER A 489 -0.21 0.03 16.70
CA SER A 489 0.51 -1.22 16.44
C SER A 489 0.73 -1.44 14.94
N CYS A 490 1.96 -1.73 14.53
CA CYS A 490 2.32 -2.05 13.14
C CYS A 490 2.98 -3.43 13.05
N ASN A 491 3.01 -4.04 11.87
CA ASN A 491 3.74 -5.29 11.64
C ASN A 491 4.67 -5.12 10.44
N ILE A 492 5.91 -4.69 10.66
CA ILE A 492 6.86 -4.29 9.63
C ILE A 492 8.14 -5.10 9.79
N ASN A 493 8.63 -5.69 8.69
CA ASN A 493 9.86 -6.47 8.70
C ASN A 493 11.05 -5.55 8.40
N VAL A 494 11.88 -5.30 9.41
CA VAL A 494 13.02 -4.37 9.32
C VAL A 494 14.34 -5.10 9.08
N LEU A 495 14.99 -4.79 7.96
CA LEU A 495 16.35 -5.21 7.63
C LEU A 495 17.29 -4.02 7.74
N ILE A 496 18.38 -4.15 8.50
CA ILE A 496 19.40 -3.11 8.67
C ILE A 496 20.67 -3.57 7.96
N THR A 497 21.25 -2.70 7.14
CA THR A 497 22.60 -2.89 6.60
C THR A 497 23.56 -1.87 7.19
N SER A 498 24.64 -2.35 7.81
CA SER A 498 25.62 -1.52 8.49
C SER A 498 27.06 -1.92 8.09
N GLU A 499 27.99 -0.97 8.13
CA GLU A 499 29.41 -1.27 7.96
C GLU A 499 30.02 -1.93 9.20
N GLY A 500 29.59 -1.49 10.37
CA GLY A 500 30.15 -1.93 11.64
C GLY A 500 29.08 -2.15 12.69
N ARG A 501 29.15 -1.37 13.78
CA ARG A 501 28.14 -1.39 14.82
C ARG A 501 26.94 -0.56 14.37
N SER A 502 25.76 -1.15 14.40
CA SER A 502 24.53 -0.43 14.09
C SER A 502 24.14 0.53 15.21
N LEU A 503 23.55 1.65 14.81
CA LEU A 503 22.99 2.65 15.72
C LEU A 503 21.64 2.18 16.28
N LEU A 504 20.89 1.44 15.48
CA LEU A 504 19.55 0.95 15.80
C LEU A 504 19.61 -0.36 16.60
N PRO A 505 18.60 -0.63 17.43
CA PRO A 505 18.46 -1.95 18.05
C PRO A 505 18.21 -3.01 16.97
N SER A 506 18.75 -4.21 17.16
CA SER A 506 18.50 -5.35 16.26
C SER A 506 18.40 -6.63 17.08
N ASP A 507 17.43 -7.49 16.77
CA ASP A 507 17.26 -8.78 17.45
C ASP A 507 18.40 -9.74 17.09
N CYS A 508 18.86 -9.72 15.84
CA CYS A 508 19.95 -10.55 15.35
C CYS A 508 20.96 -9.76 14.53
N GLN A 509 22.24 -9.80 14.93
CA GLN A 509 23.35 -9.27 14.13
C GLN A 509 24.13 -10.42 13.48
N VAL A 510 24.33 -10.31 12.17
CA VAL A 510 25.13 -11.25 11.37
C VAL A 510 26.20 -10.47 10.62
N HIS A 511 27.47 -10.75 10.92
CA HIS A 511 28.59 -10.17 10.19
C HIS A 511 28.81 -10.91 8.87
N LEU A 512 28.67 -10.19 7.76
CA LEU A 512 28.87 -10.70 6.41
C LEU A 512 30.34 -11.07 6.21
N ARG A 513 30.60 -12.31 5.80
CA ARG A 513 31.94 -12.76 5.40
C ARG A 513 31.90 -13.22 3.95
N PRO A 514 32.19 -12.32 2.99
CA PRO A 514 32.25 -12.69 1.58
C PRO A 514 33.26 -13.82 1.36
N THR A 515 32.79 -14.95 0.83
CA THR A 515 33.65 -16.06 0.40
C THR A 515 34.11 -15.83 -1.04
N LEU A 516 33.31 -15.11 -1.82
CA LEU A 516 33.55 -14.75 -3.21
C LEU A 516 33.89 -13.27 -3.30
N ASN A 517 35.07 -12.95 -3.83
CA ASN A 517 35.48 -11.59 -4.16
C ASN A 517 35.57 -11.46 -5.68
N PRO A 518 34.44 -11.27 -6.39
CA PRO A 518 34.47 -11.07 -7.84
C PRO A 518 35.20 -9.76 -8.18
N PRO A 519 35.98 -9.72 -9.28
CA PRO A 519 36.72 -8.52 -9.69
C PRO A 519 35.81 -7.36 -10.11
N ASN A 520 34.62 -7.66 -10.65
CA ASN A 520 33.55 -6.70 -10.88
C ASN A 520 32.27 -7.18 -10.19
N LEU A 521 31.93 -6.52 -9.08
CA LEU A 521 30.78 -6.87 -8.25
C LEU A 521 29.44 -6.63 -8.98
N GLU A 522 29.35 -5.56 -9.75
CA GLU A 522 28.11 -5.15 -10.41
C GLU A 522 27.74 -6.10 -11.56
N GLU A 523 28.72 -6.48 -12.39
CA GLU A 523 28.50 -7.48 -13.44
C GLU A 523 28.14 -8.84 -12.87
N TYR A 524 28.80 -9.26 -11.77
CA TYR A 524 28.48 -10.52 -11.10
C TYR A 524 27.05 -10.54 -10.57
N LEU A 525 26.65 -9.50 -9.83
CA LEU A 525 25.31 -9.40 -9.27
C LEU A 525 24.24 -9.29 -10.35
N SER A 526 24.52 -8.53 -11.41
CA SER A 526 23.63 -8.42 -12.58
C SER A 526 23.49 -9.77 -13.30
N ALA A 527 24.58 -10.52 -13.47
CA ALA A 527 24.53 -11.85 -14.05
C ALA A 527 23.70 -12.82 -13.19
N VAL A 528 23.88 -12.81 -11.87
CA VAL A 528 23.08 -13.62 -10.93
C VAL A 528 21.59 -13.29 -11.05
N GLN A 529 21.24 -12.01 -11.25
CA GLN A 529 19.87 -11.57 -11.43
C GLN A 529 19.27 -12.00 -12.78
N VAL A 530 20.04 -11.90 -13.87
CA VAL A 530 19.60 -12.27 -15.23
C VAL A 530 19.43 -13.79 -15.39
N VAL A 531 20.23 -14.59 -14.68
CA VAL A 531 20.15 -16.06 -14.73
C VAL A 531 18.83 -16.59 -14.17
N GLN A 532 18.13 -15.83 -13.32
CA GLN A 532 16.88 -16.27 -12.73
C GLN A 532 15.71 -16.18 -13.71
N VAL A 533 15.03 -17.31 -13.91
CA VAL A 533 13.82 -17.36 -14.75
C VAL A 533 12.63 -16.79 -13.97
N PRO A 534 11.74 -15.98 -14.57
CA PRO A 534 10.57 -15.42 -13.88
C PRO A 534 9.69 -16.46 -13.17
N SER A 535 9.63 -17.69 -13.70
CA SER A 535 8.90 -18.80 -13.08
C SER A 535 9.50 -19.27 -11.75
N GLN A 536 10.83 -19.22 -11.59
CA GLN A 536 11.50 -19.55 -10.33
C GLN A 536 11.25 -18.46 -9.28
N LEU A 537 11.32 -17.18 -9.68
CA LEU A 537 10.99 -16.07 -8.79
C LEU A 537 9.55 -16.17 -8.27
N ASN A 538 8.60 -16.59 -9.12
CA ASN A 538 7.22 -16.84 -8.69
C ASN A 538 7.13 -17.95 -7.63
N LYS A 539 7.91 -19.03 -7.76
CA LYS A 539 8.00 -20.06 -6.71
C LYS A 539 8.53 -19.50 -5.40
N TYR A 540 9.56 -18.64 -5.45
CA TYR A 540 10.11 -18.00 -4.24
C TYR A 540 9.11 -17.04 -3.57
N ARG A 541 8.37 -16.24 -4.37
CA ARG A 541 7.32 -15.34 -3.88
C ARG A 541 6.20 -16.11 -3.17
N ILE A 542 5.74 -17.20 -3.77
CA ILE A 542 4.73 -18.10 -3.18
C ILE A 542 5.28 -18.72 -1.89
N TYR A 543 6.51 -19.26 -1.91
CA TYR A 543 7.17 -19.84 -0.75
C TYR A 543 7.22 -18.87 0.44
N LEU A 544 7.68 -17.62 0.22
CA LEU A 544 7.80 -16.62 1.29
C LEU A 544 6.44 -16.24 1.88
N SER A 545 5.42 -16.07 1.04
CA SER A 545 4.07 -15.74 1.51
C SER A 545 3.40 -16.89 2.25
N VAL A 546 3.52 -18.13 1.76
CA VAL A 546 2.96 -19.32 2.42
C VAL A 546 3.66 -19.58 3.74
N ALA A 547 5.00 -19.60 3.77
CA ALA A 547 5.77 -19.87 4.99
C ALA A 547 5.46 -18.85 6.10
N ARG A 548 5.16 -17.60 5.74
CA ARG A 548 4.76 -16.54 6.68
C ARG A 548 3.37 -16.74 7.28
N ALA A 549 2.46 -17.34 6.52
CA ALA A 549 1.07 -17.58 6.92
C ALA A 549 0.87 -18.90 7.69
N LEU A 550 1.91 -19.73 7.81
CA LEU A 550 1.83 -21.00 8.54
C LEU A 550 1.66 -20.78 10.04
N ASN A 551 0.74 -21.57 10.62
CA ASN A 551 0.54 -21.62 12.05
C ASN A 551 1.59 -22.54 12.69
N TYR A 552 2.23 -22.04 13.74
CA TYR A 552 3.26 -22.77 14.47
C TYR A 552 2.85 -23.02 15.91
N THR A 553 3.03 -24.25 16.37
CA THR A 553 2.78 -24.65 17.76
C THR A 553 3.98 -25.41 18.32
N ILE A 554 4.31 -25.15 19.58
CA ILE A 554 5.36 -25.88 20.32
C ILE A 554 4.66 -26.96 21.13
N SER A 555 5.11 -28.21 20.99
CA SER A 555 4.59 -29.32 21.80
C SER A 555 5.17 -29.29 23.22
N ASP A 556 4.40 -29.81 24.19
CA ASP A 556 4.82 -29.85 25.60
C ASP A 556 6.10 -30.69 25.81
N GLU A 557 6.28 -31.74 25.00
CA GLU A 557 7.46 -32.60 25.03
C GLU A 557 8.75 -31.82 24.72
N ILE A 558 8.70 -30.94 23.73
CA ILE A 558 9.86 -30.16 23.31
C ILE A 558 10.08 -28.98 24.25
N THR A 559 9.02 -28.42 24.81
CA THR A 559 9.13 -27.38 25.85
C THR A 559 9.96 -27.89 27.03
N LYS A 560 9.71 -29.12 27.50
CA LYS A 560 10.53 -29.76 28.55
C LYS A 560 11.98 -29.99 28.10
N ALA A 561 12.19 -30.45 26.87
CA ALA A 561 13.54 -30.66 26.35
C ALA A 561 14.33 -29.34 26.26
N VAL A 562 13.67 -28.24 25.89
CA VAL A 562 14.26 -26.90 25.86
C VAL A 562 14.58 -26.40 27.28
N GLU A 563 13.70 -26.63 28.25
CA GLU A 563 13.94 -26.29 29.66
C GLU A 563 15.14 -27.06 30.22
N GLU A 564 15.22 -28.37 29.98
CA GLU A 564 16.35 -29.21 30.38
C GLU A 564 17.67 -28.74 29.75
N ASP A 565 17.65 -28.46 28.44
CA ASP A 565 18.79 -27.92 27.70
C ASP A 565 19.22 -26.55 28.24
N PHE A 566 18.28 -25.67 28.57
CA PHE A 566 18.58 -24.34 29.11
C PHE A 566 19.21 -24.42 30.50
N VAL A 567 18.74 -25.33 31.34
CA VAL A 567 19.37 -25.62 32.63
C VAL A 567 20.77 -26.18 32.40
N GLU A 568 20.95 -27.11 31.46
CA GLU A 568 22.24 -27.70 31.14
C GLU A 568 23.28 -26.68 30.64
N MET A 569 22.90 -25.78 29.73
CA MET A 569 23.81 -24.73 29.22
C MET A 569 24.26 -23.75 30.32
N ARG A 570 23.48 -23.59 31.39
CA ARG A 570 23.81 -22.75 32.55
C ARG A 570 24.49 -23.50 33.70
N LYS A 571 24.60 -24.84 33.63
CA LYS A 571 25.30 -25.63 34.67
C LYS A 571 26.78 -25.27 34.75
N ASP A 572 27.41 -25.10 33.59
CA ASP A 572 28.85 -24.86 33.50
C ASP A 572 29.22 -23.37 33.65
N ASP A 573 28.35 -22.47 33.17
CA ASP A 573 28.51 -21.02 33.33
C ASP A 573 27.13 -20.33 33.46
N PRO A 574 26.78 -19.74 34.62
CA PRO A 574 25.51 -19.04 34.82
C PRO A 574 25.28 -17.82 33.91
N GLN A 575 26.34 -17.21 33.37
CA GLN A 575 26.24 -16.07 32.46
C GLN A 575 26.29 -16.46 30.98
N SER A 576 26.45 -17.74 30.66
CA SER A 576 26.61 -18.21 29.28
C SER A 576 25.43 -17.85 28.38
N MET A 577 24.20 -17.90 28.91
CA MET A 577 22.96 -17.69 28.17
C MET A 577 21.98 -16.83 28.97
N SER A 578 21.56 -15.69 28.45
CA SER A 578 20.51 -14.86 29.03
C SER A 578 19.10 -15.34 28.64
N ALA A 579 18.06 -14.78 29.28
CA ALA A 579 16.67 -15.06 28.87
C ALA A 579 16.36 -14.51 27.46
N GLU A 580 16.99 -13.39 27.09
CA GLU A 580 16.88 -12.80 25.75
C GLU A 580 17.55 -13.69 24.69
N ASP A 581 18.68 -14.30 25.03
CA ASP A 581 19.36 -15.25 24.14
C ASP A 581 18.53 -16.51 23.90
N LEU A 582 17.88 -17.02 24.95
CA LEU A 582 16.94 -18.13 24.82
C LEU A 582 15.74 -17.75 23.95
N HIS A 583 15.18 -16.56 24.13
CA HIS A 583 14.08 -16.07 23.31
C HIS A 583 14.47 -15.98 21.84
N ARG A 584 15.63 -15.40 21.54
CA ARG A 584 16.17 -15.33 20.17
C ARG A 584 16.41 -16.72 19.58
N LEU A 585 16.95 -17.66 20.36
CA LEU A 585 17.16 -19.04 19.90
C LEU A 585 15.84 -19.74 19.59
N LEU A 586 14.80 -19.52 20.41
CA LEU A 586 13.45 -20.02 20.16
C LEU A 586 12.83 -19.43 18.89
N ASP A 587 13.02 -18.13 18.66
CA ASP A 587 12.56 -17.47 17.43
C ASP A 587 13.28 -18.02 16.19
N VAL A 588 14.61 -18.19 16.26
CA VAL A 588 15.39 -18.81 15.18
C VAL A 588 14.92 -20.25 14.93
N ALA A 589 14.71 -21.04 15.98
CA ALA A 589 14.24 -22.42 15.86
C ALA A 589 12.84 -22.49 15.24
N ARG A 590 11.94 -21.61 15.65
CA ARG A 590 10.59 -21.47 15.07
C ARG A 590 10.65 -21.10 13.60
N LEU A 591 11.39 -20.05 13.24
CA LEU A 591 11.52 -19.61 11.85
C LEU A 591 12.19 -20.68 10.98
N LEU A 592 13.15 -21.42 11.54
CA LEU A 592 13.80 -22.53 10.85
C LEU A 592 12.80 -23.65 10.57
N SER A 593 11.97 -24.06 11.54
CA SER A 593 10.89 -25.04 11.33
C SER A 593 9.90 -24.57 10.25
N LEU A 594 9.42 -23.32 10.36
CA LEU A 594 8.50 -22.72 9.39
C LEU A 594 9.08 -22.68 7.97
N SER A 595 10.38 -22.38 7.85
CA SER A 595 11.05 -22.34 6.56
C SER A 595 11.12 -23.71 5.88
N HIS A 596 11.09 -24.81 6.65
CA HIS A 596 11.02 -26.18 6.12
C HIS A 596 9.56 -26.65 5.92
N GLY A 597 8.56 -25.80 6.18
CA GLY A 597 7.15 -26.17 6.11
C GLY A 597 6.67 -27.01 7.31
N GLN A 598 7.41 -27.00 8.43
CA GLN A 598 7.04 -27.72 9.64
C GLN A 598 6.26 -26.81 10.59
N ASN A 599 5.07 -27.26 10.99
CA ASN A 599 4.20 -26.51 11.91
C ASN A 599 4.56 -26.73 13.39
N THR A 600 5.46 -27.67 13.68
CA THR A 600 5.93 -27.99 15.03
C THR A 600 7.45 -27.94 15.09
N LEU A 601 7.99 -27.65 16.27
CA LEU A 601 9.42 -27.82 16.51
C LEU A 601 9.76 -29.31 16.44
N SER A 602 10.95 -29.66 15.98
CA SER A 602 11.51 -31.01 16.10
C SER A 602 12.83 -30.92 16.87
N ARG A 603 13.25 -32.03 17.50
CA ARG A 603 14.54 -32.08 18.22
C ARG A 603 15.71 -31.78 17.28
N ASP A 604 15.65 -32.28 16.05
CA ASP A 604 16.66 -32.01 15.02
C ASP A 604 16.66 -30.54 14.60
N GLY A 605 15.47 -29.92 14.46
CA GLY A 605 15.32 -28.49 14.19
C GLY A 605 15.93 -27.62 15.30
N TRP A 606 15.71 -28.00 16.57
CA TRP A 606 16.31 -27.34 17.73
C TRP A 606 17.85 -27.43 17.73
N MET A 607 18.40 -28.62 17.47
CA MET A 607 19.85 -28.81 17.38
C MET A 607 20.47 -28.00 16.24
N LYS A 608 19.82 -27.94 15.07
CA LYS A 608 20.25 -27.11 13.94
C LYS A 608 20.23 -25.62 14.28
N ALA A 609 19.19 -25.13 14.97
CA ALA A 609 19.12 -23.76 15.42
C ALA A 609 20.29 -23.41 16.36
N LYS A 610 20.62 -24.30 17.31
CA LYS A 610 21.81 -24.15 18.18
C LYS A 610 23.12 -24.06 17.39
N GLN A 611 23.27 -24.90 16.36
CA GLN A 611 24.46 -24.88 15.50
C GLN A 611 24.57 -23.56 14.72
N LEU A 612 23.48 -23.07 14.15
CA LEU A 612 23.44 -21.80 13.43
C LEU A 612 23.80 -20.63 14.33
N GLU A 613 23.23 -20.60 15.54
CA GLU A 613 23.50 -19.54 16.51
C GLU A 613 24.95 -19.58 17.01
N ALA A 614 25.51 -20.77 17.24
CA ALA A 614 26.93 -20.92 17.58
C ALA A 614 27.85 -20.39 16.46
N LEU A 615 27.53 -20.69 15.20
CA LEU A 615 28.27 -20.15 14.05
C LEU A 615 28.16 -18.62 13.97
N ARG A 616 26.98 -18.05 14.22
CA ARG A 616 26.78 -16.60 14.25
C ARG A 616 27.60 -15.93 15.36
N ILE A 617 27.55 -16.47 16.57
CA ILE A 617 28.31 -15.97 17.72
C ILE A 617 29.81 -16.02 17.42
N SER A 618 30.31 -17.09 16.78
CA SER A 618 31.72 -17.21 16.39
C SER A 618 32.19 -16.11 15.41
N ARG A 619 31.26 -15.50 14.66
CA ARG A 619 31.56 -14.44 13.69
C ARG A 619 31.58 -13.05 14.32
N THR A 620 30.87 -12.88 15.43
CA THR A 620 30.75 -11.61 16.13
C THR A 620 31.91 -11.53 17.13
N PRO A 621 32.75 -10.48 17.12
CA PRO A 621 33.79 -10.36 18.14
C PRO A 621 33.13 -10.31 19.52
N GLN A 622 33.50 -11.24 20.41
CA GLN A 622 33.01 -11.27 21.79
C GLN A 622 33.21 -9.90 22.42
N GLN A 623 32.11 -9.30 22.87
CA GLN A 623 32.12 -8.17 23.78
C GLN A 623 32.83 -8.63 25.06
N LYS A 624 34.14 -8.37 25.18
CA LYS A 624 34.69 -8.11 26.50
C LYS A 624 34.11 -6.76 26.91
N CYS A 625 33.05 -6.79 27.72
CA CYS A 625 32.70 -5.66 28.56
C CYS A 625 33.95 -5.30 29.37
N VAL A 626 34.74 -4.36 28.86
CA VAL A 626 35.67 -3.63 29.71
C VAL A 626 34.73 -2.78 30.56
N ASN A 627 34.39 -3.28 31.74
CA ASN A 627 33.81 -2.49 32.81
C ASN A 627 34.81 -1.38 33.14
N GLY A 628 34.78 -0.30 32.37
CA GLY A 628 35.41 0.96 32.72
C GLY A 628 34.51 1.63 33.75
N ASN A 629 34.54 1.10 34.97
CA ASN A 629 34.05 1.74 36.18
C ASN A 629 34.56 0.94 37.38
N GLU A 630 35.81 1.18 37.75
CA GLU A 630 36.19 1.23 39.16
C GLU A 630 37.08 2.47 39.38
N PRO A 631 36.95 3.14 40.54
CA PRO A 631 37.39 4.52 40.78
C PRO A 631 38.90 4.74 40.84
#